data_AF-A0A151BD27-F1
#
_entry.id   AF-A0A151BD27-F1
#
_cell.length_a   1.000
_cell.length_b   1.000
_cell.length_c   1.000
_cell.angle_alpha   90.00
_cell.angle_beta   90.00
_cell.angle_gamma   90.00
#
_symmetry.space_group_name_H-M   'P 1'
#
loop_
_entity.id
_entity.type
_entity.pdbx_description
1 polymer ?
#
loop_
_entity_poly.entity_id
_entity_poly.type
_entity_poly.pdbx_seq_one_letter_code
_entity_poly.pdbx_strand_id
1 'polypeptide(L)'
;MAMNLDLRVSLVLALLVVSLFPTLSLLLSLSSTPYTEERAVEVALHFLKASPTFSFDGIPNSVRVEAAEEVSAGSWRIAISFQCRYYGYGDRSGQILLPVITPHRMEVVVERGEVVEAVIDGVWDELHQRPLGG
;
A
#
# COMPACT_ATOMS: atom_id res chain seq x y z
N MET A 1 37.98 37.69 31.83
CA MET A 1 37.76 36.30 32.30
C MET A 1 36.32 35.89 31.98
N ALA A 2 36.01 35.68 30.69
CA ALA A 2 34.66 35.35 30.21
C ALA A 2 34.66 34.16 29.23
N MET A 3 35.76 33.96 28.49
CA MET A 3 35.94 32.86 27.51
C MET A 3 35.74 31.43 28.02
N ASN A 4 35.85 31.15 29.32
CA ASN A 4 35.79 29.77 29.84
C ASN A 4 34.35 29.27 30.07
N LEU A 5 33.37 30.17 30.21
CA LEU A 5 31.99 29.79 30.47
C LEU A 5 31.26 29.47 29.16
N ASP A 6 31.43 30.30 28.12
CA ASP A 6 30.84 30.09 26.79
C ASP A 6 31.33 28.79 26.14
N LEU A 7 32.61 28.45 26.28
CA LEU A 7 33.19 27.23 25.72
C LEU A 7 32.61 25.97 26.38
N ARG A 8 32.43 25.99 27.72
CA ARG A 8 31.87 24.86 28.47
C ARG A 8 30.39 24.67 28.14
N VAL A 9 29.63 25.76 28.07
CA VAL A 9 28.20 25.73 27.70
C VAL A 9 28.04 25.20 26.27
N SER A 10 28.86 25.69 25.33
CA SER A 10 28.84 25.24 23.94
C SER A 10 29.18 23.74 23.80
N LEU A 11 30.16 23.25 24.56
CA LEU A 11 30.57 21.84 24.55
C LEU A 11 29.49 20.91 25.11
N VAL A 12 28.82 21.33 26.20
CA VAL A 12 27.69 20.59 26.78
C VAL A 12 26.51 20.55 25.81
N LEU A 13 26.21 21.67 25.14
CA LEU A 13 25.14 21.73 24.14
C LEU A 13 25.44 20.79 22.95
N ALA A 14 26.68 20.80 22.45
CA ALA A 14 27.11 19.93 21.36
C ALA A 14 26.99 18.44 21.73
N LEU A 15 27.40 18.04 22.94
CA LEU A 15 27.25 16.67 23.43
C LEU A 15 25.79 16.24 23.57
N LEU A 16 24.90 17.15 24.00
CA LEU A 16 23.46 16.87 24.08
C LEU A 16 22.87 16.65 22.68
N VAL A 17 23.19 17.49 21.70
CA VAL A 17 22.70 17.34 20.32
C VAL A 17 23.22 16.06 19.67
N VAL A 18 24.50 15.73 19.87
CA VAL A 18 25.12 14.51 19.34
C VAL A 18 24.57 13.24 19.97
N SER A 19 24.17 13.28 21.24
CA SER A 19 23.54 12.13 21.93
C SER A 19 22.04 12.01 21.66
N LEU A 20 21.35 13.11 21.33
CA LEU A 20 19.92 13.12 20.98
C LEU A 20 19.65 12.41 19.64
N PHE A 21 20.57 12.56 18.68
CA PHE A 21 20.40 12.01 17.34
C PHE A 21 20.36 10.47 17.27
N PRO A 22 21.33 9.72 17.85
CA PRO A 22 21.30 8.25 17.86
C PRO A 22 20.21 7.70 18.77
N THR A 23 19.90 8.36 19.89
CA THR A 23 18.83 7.93 20.80
C THR A 23 17.46 8.09 20.17
N LEU A 24 17.20 9.20 19.46
CA LEU A 24 15.97 9.41 18.71
C LEU A 24 15.85 8.41 17.54
N SER A 25 16.93 8.17 16.80
CA SER A 25 16.94 7.19 15.70
C SER A 25 16.69 5.77 16.21
N LEU A 26 17.30 5.39 17.34
CA LEU A 26 17.09 4.07 17.96
C LEU A 26 15.65 3.92 18.47
N LEU A 27 15.08 4.97 19.08
CA LEU A 27 13.71 4.98 19.56
C LEU A 27 12.70 4.84 18.41
N LEU A 28 12.94 5.53 17.28
CA LEU A 28 12.15 5.37 16.05
C LEU A 28 12.20 3.93 15.52
N SER A 29 13.37 3.30 15.47
CA SER A 29 13.52 1.92 15.03
C SER A 29 12.84 0.89 15.95
N LEU A 30 12.84 1.12 17.26
CA LEU A 30 12.14 0.27 18.24
C LEU A 30 10.61 0.44 18.20
N SER A 31 10.14 1.57 17.68
CA SER A 31 8.72 1.91 17.59
C SER A 31 8.03 1.42 16.30
N SER A 32 8.72 0.65 15.45
CA SER A 32 8.08 0.06 14.27
C SER A 32 7.00 -0.92 14.73
N THR A 33 5.75 -0.48 14.75
CA THR A 33 4.62 -1.36 14.97
C THR A 33 4.61 -2.42 13.86
N PRO A 34 4.43 -3.72 14.18
CA PRO A 34 4.31 -4.74 13.16
C PRO A 34 3.17 -4.38 12.22
N TYR A 35 3.40 -4.54 10.92
CA TYR A 35 2.40 -4.24 9.91
C TYR A 35 1.31 -5.32 9.95
N THR A 36 0.10 -4.94 10.37
CA THR A 36 -0.98 -5.88 10.69
C THR A 36 -1.84 -6.23 9.47
N GLU A 37 -2.56 -7.34 9.57
CA GLU A 37 -3.55 -7.79 8.57
C GLU A 37 -4.57 -6.69 8.26
N GLU A 38 -5.14 -6.07 9.30
CA GLU A 38 -6.19 -5.07 9.15
C GLU A 38 -5.69 -3.88 8.33
N ARG A 39 -4.43 -3.48 8.55
CA ARG A 39 -3.81 -2.40 7.81
C ARG A 39 -3.52 -2.81 6.36
N ALA A 40 -3.11 -4.06 6.13
CA ALA A 40 -2.93 -4.61 4.79
C ALA A 40 -4.23 -4.63 3.99
N VAL A 41 -5.31 -5.11 4.62
CA VAL A 41 -6.65 -5.12 4.03
C VAL A 41 -7.13 -3.71 3.72
N GLU A 42 -6.95 -2.76 4.64
CA GLU A 42 -7.31 -1.35 4.42
C GLU A 42 -6.59 -0.75 3.21
N VAL A 43 -5.27 -0.96 3.11
CA VAL A 43 -4.45 -0.47 1.99
C VAL A 43 -4.89 -1.12 0.68
N ALA A 44 -5.10 -2.43 0.66
CA ALA A 44 -5.54 -3.14 -0.53
C ALA A 44 -6.93 -2.69 -1.01
N LEU A 45 -7.87 -2.47 -0.10
CA LEU A 45 -9.21 -1.96 -0.43
C LEU A 45 -9.16 -0.51 -0.92
N HIS A 46 -8.29 0.32 -0.35
CA HIS A 46 -8.07 1.69 -0.83
C HIS A 46 -7.50 1.67 -2.26
N PHE A 47 -6.52 0.81 -2.52
CA PHE A 47 -5.95 0.62 -3.86
C PHE A 47 -7.02 0.17 -4.87
N LEU A 48 -7.77 -0.90 -4.57
CA LEU A 48 -8.86 -1.37 -5.44
C LEU A 48 -9.81 -0.23 -5.79
N LYS A 49 -10.27 0.56 -4.82
CA LYS A 49 -11.23 1.65 -5.08
C LYS A 49 -10.66 2.76 -5.96
N ALA A 50 -9.35 2.99 -5.91
CA ALA A 50 -8.65 3.97 -6.73
C ALA A 50 -8.17 3.40 -8.08
N SER A 51 -8.26 2.08 -8.28
CA SER A 51 -7.70 1.42 -9.46
C SER A 51 -8.52 1.76 -10.73
N PRO A 52 -7.89 1.84 -11.90
CA PRO A 52 -8.61 2.15 -13.14
C PRO A 52 -9.74 1.18 -13.48
N THR A 53 -9.55 -0.12 -13.23
CA THR A 53 -10.57 -1.14 -13.49
C THR A 53 -11.83 -0.89 -12.66
N PHE A 54 -11.68 -0.69 -11.36
CA PHE A 54 -12.84 -0.50 -10.48
C PHE A 54 -13.44 0.90 -10.56
N SER A 55 -12.61 1.93 -10.69
CA SER A 55 -13.09 3.32 -10.73
C SER A 55 -13.90 3.64 -11.98
N PHE A 56 -13.64 2.95 -13.09
CA PHE A 56 -14.40 3.12 -14.32
C PHE A 56 -15.88 2.75 -14.15
N ASP A 57 -16.17 1.58 -13.56
CA ASP A 57 -17.54 1.04 -13.53
C ASP A 57 -17.83 0.00 -12.44
N GLY A 58 -16.96 -0.10 -11.44
CA GLY A 58 -17.10 -1.00 -10.30
C GLY A 58 -18.41 -0.80 -9.52
N ILE A 59 -18.87 -1.87 -8.88
CA ILE A 59 -20.07 -1.90 -8.05
C ILE A 59 -19.64 -1.88 -6.58
N PRO A 60 -19.78 -0.75 -5.85
CA PRO A 60 -19.25 -0.62 -4.48
C PRO A 60 -19.70 -1.71 -3.51
N ASN A 61 -20.96 -2.15 -3.61
CA ASN A 61 -21.55 -3.13 -2.71
C ASN A 61 -21.17 -4.59 -3.07
N SER A 62 -20.39 -4.80 -4.13
CA SER A 62 -19.93 -6.14 -4.54
C SER A 62 -18.57 -6.52 -3.96
N VAL A 63 -17.83 -5.57 -3.40
CA VAL A 63 -16.46 -5.77 -2.91
C VAL A 63 -16.47 -6.66 -1.67
N ARG A 64 -15.69 -7.75 -1.70
CA ARG A 64 -15.47 -8.63 -0.54
C ARG A 64 -14.02 -9.08 -0.46
N VAL A 65 -13.48 -9.08 0.75
CA VAL A 65 -12.19 -9.70 1.05
C VAL A 65 -12.42 -11.19 1.23
N GLU A 66 -11.81 -11.99 0.37
CA GLU A 66 -11.95 -13.45 0.37
C GLU A 66 -10.88 -14.12 1.25
N ALA A 67 -9.67 -13.56 1.25
CA ALA A 67 -8.55 -14.06 2.05
C ALA A 67 -7.54 -12.94 2.33
N ALA A 68 -6.86 -13.06 3.46
CA ALA A 68 -5.69 -12.27 3.82
C ALA A 68 -4.66 -13.23 4.42
N GLU A 69 -3.49 -13.31 3.79
CA GLU A 69 -2.44 -14.26 4.16
C GLU A 69 -1.11 -13.54 4.29
N GLU A 70 -0.43 -13.73 5.42
CA GLU A 70 0.93 -13.24 5.58
C GLU A 70 1.89 -14.11 4.76
N VAL A 71 2.56 -13.51 3.79
CA VAL A 71 3.50 -14.20 2.89
C VAL A 71 4.91 -14.19 3.47
N SER A 72 5.27 -13.11 4.14
CA SER A 72 6.50 -12.94 4.92
C SER A 72 6.32 -11.83 5.95
N ALA A 73 7.25 -11.66 6.88
CA ALA A 73 7.12 -10.69 7.96
C ALA A 73 6.80 -9.27 7.45
N GLY A 74 5.57 -8.80 7.70
CA GLY A 74 5.09 -7.49 7.25
C GLY A 74 4.72 -7.39 5.76
N SER A 75 4.54 -8.53 5.10
CA SER A 75 4.08 -8.68 3.72
C SER A 75 2.82 -9.54 3.68
N TRP A 76 1.76 -9.00 3.09
CA TRP A 76 0.46 -9.65 3.05
C TRP A 76 -0.04 -9.80 1.62
N ARG A 77 -0.64 -10.95 1.30
CA ARG A 77 -1.40 -11.17 0.07
C ARG A 77 -2.88 -11.15 0.40
N ILE A 78 -3.60 -10.23 -0.24
CA ILE A 78 -5.03 -10.01 -0.03
C ILE A 78 -5.76 -10.40 -1.31
N ALA A 79 -6.71 -11.33 -1.20
CA ALA A 79 -7.60 -11.70 -2.30
C ALA A 79 -8.93 -10.96 -2.14
N ILE A 80 -9.34 -10.21 -3.16
CA ILE A 80 -10.55 -9.39 -3.14
C ILE A 80 -11.42 -9.75 -4.34
N SER A 81 -12.68 -10.10 -4.09
CA SER A 81 -13.69 -10.26 -5.14
C SER A 81 -14.48 -8.96 -5.32
N PHE A 82 -14.85 -8.64 -6.56
CA PHE A 82 -15.70 -7.49 -6.89
C PHE A 82 -16.38 -7.68 -8.24
N GLN A 83 -17.29 -6.78 -8.60
CA GLN A 83 -18.01 -6.79 -9.87
C GLN A 83 -17.92 -5.42 -10.56
N CYS A 84 -17.82 -5.46 -11.88
CA CYS A 84 -17.93 -4.31 -12.78
C CYS A 84 -19.17 -4.45 -13.69
N ARG A 85 -19.64 -3.33 -14.27
CA ARG A 85 -20.84 -3.28 -15.12
C ARG A 85 -20.57 -3.63 -16.58
N TYR A 86 -19.32 -3.57 -16.99
CA TYR A 86 -18.82 -3.86 -18.32
C TYR A 86 -17.65 -4.85 -18.21
N TYR A 87 -17.43 -5.58 -19.29
CA TYR A 87 -16.29 -6.48 -19.43
C TYR A 87 -14.98 -5.70 -19.63
N GLY A 88 -13.87 -6.28 -19.17
CA GLY A 88 -12.50 -5.83 -19.44
C GLY A 88 -11.79 -5.23 -18.22
N TYR A 89 -10.57 -4.75 -18.46
CA TYR A 89 -9.65 -4.25 -17.44
C TYR A 89 -9.17 -2.83 -17.78
N GLY A 90 -8.64 -2.12 -16.78
CA GLY A 90 -8.08 -0.79 -16.89
C GLY A 90 -9.09 0.31 -17.22
N ASP A 91 -8.59 1.44 -17.74
CA ASP A 91 -9.45 2.48 -18.32
C ASP A 91 -9.94 2.06 -19.71
N ARG A 92 -11.26 2.06 -19.88
CA ARG A 92 -11.95 1.66 -21.12
C ARG A 92 -12.67 2.83 -21.79
N SER A 93 -12.31 4.06 -21.43
CA SER A 93 -12.88 5.27 -22.03
C SER A 93 -12.75 5.27 -23.56
N GLY A 94 -13.85 5.55 -24.24
CA GLY A 94 -13.90 5.61 -25.71
C GLY A 94 -14.09 4.26 -26.42
N GLN A 95 -14.22 3.15 -25.68
CA GLN A 95 -14.52 1.83 -26.24
C GLN A 95 -16.03 1.56 -26.29
N ILE A 96 -16.48 0.76 -27.27
CA ILE A 96 -17.84 0.23 -27.29
C ILE A 96 -17.86 -1.01 -26.39
N LEU A 97 -18.61 -0.93 -25.29
CA LEU A 97 -18.63 -1.97 -24.25
C LEU A 97 -20.00 -2.66 -24.16
N LEU A 98 -19.99 -3.96 -23.88
CA LEU A 98 -21.20 -4.73 -23.61
C LEU A 98 -21.59 -4.57 -22.12
N PRO A 99 -22.84 -4.17 -21.80
CA PRO A 99 -23.29 -4.05 -20.42
C PRO A 99 -23.55 -5.45 -19.84
N VAL A 100 -22.53 -6.01 -19.21
CA VAL A 100 -22.56 -7.32 -18.56
C VAL A 100 -21.89 -7.23 -17.20
N ILE A 101 -22.62 -7.63 -16.15
CA ILE A 101 -22.05 -7.71 -14.80
C ILE A 101 -20.93 -8.74 -14.83
N THR A 102 -19.70 -8.29 -14.68
CA THR A 102 -18.50 -9.11 -14.79
C THR A 102 -17.88 -9.26 -13.41
N PRO A 103 -17.82 -10.49 -12.85
CA PRO A 103 -17.10 -10.75 -11.62
C PRO A 103 -15.59 -10.77 -11.88
N HIS A 104 -14.84 -10.21 -10.94
CA HIS A 104 -13.38 -10.17 -10.94
C HIS A 104 -12.83 -10.60 -9.59
N ARG A 105 -11.62 -11.16 -9.61
CA ARG A 105 -10.83 -11.47 -8.42
C ARG A 105 -9.47 -10.79 -8.53
N MET A 106 -9.16 -9.88 -7.61
CA MET A 106 -7.85 -9.25 -7.52
C MET A 106 -7.02 -9.90 -6.42
N GLU A 107 -5.77 -10.19 -6.72
CA GLU A 107 -4.73 -10.53 -5.76
C GLU A 107 -3.80 -9.34 -5.60
N VAL A 108 -3.74 -8.78 -4.38
CA VAL A 108 -2.93 -7.61 -4.04
C VAL A 108 -1.86 -8.04 -3.05
N VAL A 109 -0.60 -7.73 -3.33
CA VAL A 109 0.50 -7.91 -2.37
C VAL A 109 0.85 -6.54 -1.79
N VAL A 110 0.79 -6.45 -0.46
CA VAL A 110 1.10 -5.25 0.29
C VAL A 110 2.31 -5.50 1.19
N GLU A 111 3.37 -4.72 1.00
CA GLU A 111 4.59 -4.79 1.79
C GLU A 111 4.79 -3.48 2.57
N ARG A 112 4.86 -3.56 3.90
CA ARG A 112 5.10 -2.40 4.78
C ARG A 112 4.20 -1.17 4.47
N GLY A 113 2.96 -1.40 4.03
CA GLY A 113 2.00 -0.34 3.72
C GLY A 113 1.95 0.11 2.26
N GLU A 114 2.76 -0.47 1.38
CA GLU A 114 2.78 -0.15 -0.05
C GLU A 114 2.30 -1.33 -0.88
N VAL A 115 1.49 -1.07 -1.91
CA VAL A 115 1.07 -2.10 -2.87
C VAL A 115 2.21 -2.34 -3.85
N VAL A 116 2.76 -3.55 -3.85
CA VAL A 116 3.88 -3.95 -4.73
C VAL A 116 3.41 -4.80 -5.92
N GLU A 117 2.26 -5.45 -5.79
CA GLU A 117 1.64 -6.26 -6.84
C GLU A 117 0.12 -6.11 -6.76
N ALA A 118 -0.54 -6.00 -7.91
CA ALA A 118 -1.99 -6.02 -8.01
C ALA A 118 -2.40 -6.68 -9.32
N VAL A 119 -2.91 -7.91 -9.23
CA VAL A 119 -3.26 -8.72 -10.40
C VAL A 119 -4.74 -9.03 -10.40
N ILE A 120 -5.43 -8.72 -11.49
CA ILE A 120 -6.85 -9.06 -11.68
C ILE A 120 -6.95 -10.31 -12.56
N ASP A 121 -7.74 -11.28 -12.08
CA ASP A 121 -8.06 -12.56 -12.72
C ASP A 121 -6.85 -13.40 -13.16
N GLY A 122 -5.67 -13.12 -12.60
CA GLY A 122 -4.41 -13.77 -13.00
C GLY A 122 -3.90 -13.37 -14.39
N VAL A 123 -4.48 -12.35 -15.02
CA VAL A 123 -4.16 -11.98 -16.42
C VAL A 123 -3.82 -10.51 -16.61
N TRP A 124 -4.19 -9.64 -15.68
CA TRP A 124 -4.02 -8.20 -15.80
C TRP A 124 -3.24 -7.64 -14.62
N ASP A 125 -2.10 -7.01 -14.90
CA ASP A 125 -1.32 -6.24 -13.95
C ASP A 125 -1.95 -4.85 -13.82
N GLU A 126 -2.73 -4.66 -12.76
CA GLU A 126 -3.46 -3.42 -12.49
C GLU A 126 -2.52 -2.29 -12.04
N LEU A 127 -1.36 -2.61 -11.48
CA LEU A 127 -0.38 -1.60 -11.09
C LEU A 127 0.28 -0.97 -12.32
N HIS A 128 0.63 -1.79 -13.33
CA HIS A 128 1.28 -1.34 -14.56
C HIS A 128 0.34 -1.16 -15.75
N GLN A 129 -0.96 -1.44 -15.58
CA GLN A 129 -2.00 -1.33 -16.61
C GLN A 129 -1.66 -2.11 -17.88
N ARG A 130 -1.29 -3.39 -17.74
CA ARG A 130 -0.91 -4.25 -18.86
C ARG A 130 -1.26 -5.74 -18.62
N PRO A 131 -1.37 -6.56 -19.67
CA PRO A 131 -1.49 -8.01 -19.51
C PRO A 131 -0.24 -8.64 -18.89
N LEU A 132 -0.42 -9.69 -18.09
CA LEU A 132 0.68 -10.52 -17.60
C LEU A 132 1.24 -11.38 -18.74
N GLY A 133 2.57 -11.45 -18.85
CA GLY A 133 3.27 -12.29 -19.84
C GLY A 133 3.38 -11.70 -21.26
N GLY A 134 3.17 -10.39 -21.42
CA GLY A 134 3.43 -9.66 -22.66
C GLY A 134 4.88 -9.27 -22.89
#